data_AF-A0A382XAS4-F1
#
_entry.id   AF-A0A382XAS4-F1
#
_cell.length_a   1.000
_cell.length_b   1.000
_cell.length_c   1.000
_cell.angle_alpha   90.00
_cell.angle_beta   90.00
_cell.angle_gamma   90.00
#
_symmetry.space_group_name_H-M   'P 1'
#
loop_
_entity.id
_entity.type
_entity.pdbx_description
1 polymer ?
#
loop_
_entity_poly.entity_id
_entity_poly.type
_entity_poly.pdbx_seq_one_letter_code
_entity_poly.pdbx_strand_id
1 'polypeptide(L)'
;MQLNIKYIKAQVAIFFLIFNVLLNAQDRPYNTMAVLVFENEGISVLESEVLTDQFTIALENTQSVGAIVSQETVKEILEERDVSDETCTNESCAVEIGNLLGVDHVVIGSVIKAGEWFTMEVDLISVETGSVVESRKSLYNGDPNGLITEIGLLAWNLMNKISPQSLLEEKAEKEREAQLLAEQRAAEAAREAA
;
A
#
# COMPACT_ATOMS: atom_id res chain seq x y z
N MET A 1 -46.81 -42.60 -1.33
CA MET A 1 -45.72 -41.73 -1.81
C MET A 1 -45.21 -40.92 -0.61
N GLN A 2 -44.34 -41.50 0.22
CA GLN A 2 -43.71 -40.82 1.35
C GLN A 2 -42.33 -40.36 0.86
N LEU A 3 -42.23 -39.13 0.37
CA LEU A 3 -40.94 -38.57 0.00
C LEU A 3 -40.07 -38.49 1.27
N ASN A 4 -38.89 -39.10 1.21
CA ASN A 4 -38.10 -39.49 2.35
C ASN A 4 -37.47 -38.25 3.03
N ILE A 5 -38.11 -37.72 4.08
CA ILE A 5 -37.70 -36.52 4.84
C ILE A 5 -36.21 -36.57 5.25
N LYS A 6 -35.65 -37.77 5.43
CA LYS A 6 -34.23 -37.99 5.73
C LYS A 6 -33.29 -37.52 4.60
N TYR A 7 -33.69 -37.70 3.35
CA TYR A 7 -32.94 -37.26 2.17
C TYR A 7 -32.94 -35.74 2.03
N ILE A 8 -34.08 -35.08 2.30
CA ILE A 8 -34.20 -33.62 2.24
C ILE A 8 -33.30 -32.97 3.31
N LYS A 9 -33.29 -33.50 4.54
CA LYS A 9 -32.39 -32.99 5.61
C LYS A 9 -30.92 -33.14 5.25
N ALA A 10 -30.53 -34.26 4.63
CA ALA A 10 -29.16 -34.49 4.18
C ALA A 10 -28.76 -33.52 3.04
N GLN A 11 -29.65 -33.30 2.07
CA GLN A 11 -29.41 -32.36 0.97
C GLN A 11 -29.30 -30.90 1.46
N VAL A 12 -30.14 -30.49 2.41
CA VAL A 12 -30.05 -29.14 3.01
C VAL A 12 -28.74 -28.96 3.78
N ALA A 13 -28.30 -29.97 4.54
CA ALA A 13 -27.02 -29.91 5.25
C ALA A 13 -25.80 -29.84 4.29
N ILE A 14 -25.84 -30.60 3.19
CA ILE A 14 -24.80 -30.57 2.15
C ILE A 14 -24.78 -29.21 1.44
N PHE A 15 -25.96 -28.65 1.09
CA PHE A 15 -26.04 -27.33 0.48
C PHE A 15 -25.53 -26.23 1.42
N PHE A 16 -25.84 -26.32 2.72
CA PHE A 16 -25.34 -25.38 3.73
C PHE A 16 -23.82 -25.48 3.89
N LEU A 17 -23.24 -26.69 3.89
CA LEU A 17 -21.78 -26.88 3.91
C LEU A 17 -21.11 -26.29 2.65
N ILE A 18 -21.67 -26.55 1.46
CA ILE A 18 -21.13 -26.03 0.19
C ILE A 18 -21.26 -24.50 0.13
N PHE A 19 -22.36 -23.94 0.64
CA PHE A 19 -22.59 -22.49 0.68
C PHE A 19 -21.60 -21.77 1.59
N ASN A 20 -21.22 -22.37 2.73
CA ASN A 20 -20.17 -21.83 3.60
C ASN A 20 -18.77 -21.89 2.93
N VAL A 21 -18.48 -22.92 2.13
CA VAL A 21 -17.20 -23.01 1.40
C VAL A 21 -17.09 -21.96 0.29
N LEU A 22 -18.17 -21.70 -0.44
CA LEU A 22 -18.19 -20.72 -1.54
C LEU A 22 -18.07 -19.26 -1.05
N LEU A 23 -18.56 -18.95 0.16
CA LEU A 23 -18.45 -17.61 0.74
C LEU A 23 -17.03 -17.22 1.18
N ASN A 24 -16.10 -18.17 1.25
CA ASN A 24 -14.72 -17.94 1.72
C ASN A 24 -13.69 -17.94 0.59
N ALA A 25 -14.10 -17.93 -0.68
CA ALA A 25 -13.18 -17.61 -1.77
C ALA A 25 -12.79 -16.13 -1.65
N GLN A 26 -11.68 -15.85 -0.96
CA GLN A 26 -11.06 -14.52 -0.96
C GLN A 26 -10.61 -14.23 -2.40
N ASP A 27 -11.46 -13.52 -3.14
CA ASP A 27 -11.13 -13.03 -4.47
C ASP A 27 -10.05 -11.95 -4.32
N ARG A 28 -8.81 -12.32 -4.62
CA ARG A 28 -7.66 -11.40 -4.64
C ARG A 28 -7.51 -10.92 -6.07
N PRO A 29 -7.80 -9.64 -6.39
CA PRO A 29 -7.79 -9.15 -7.76
C PRO A 29 -6.40 -9.19 -8.41
N TYR A 30 -5.33 -9.25 -7.62
CA TYR A 30 -3.95 -9.33 -8.10
C TYR A 30 -3.28 -10.61 -7.58
N ASN A 31 -2.59 -11.36 -8.45
CA ASN A 31 -1.95 -12.61 -8.04
C ASN A 31 -0.54 -12.39 -7.45
N THR A 32 0.36 -11.78 -8.23
CA THR A 32 1.76 -11.56 -7.85
C THR A 32 2.13 -10.10 -8.08
N MET A 33 2.87 -9.52 -7.13
CA MET A 33 3.27 -8.12 -7.19
C MET A 33 4.66 -7.92 -6.60
N ALA A 34 5.45 -7.02 -7.16
CA ALA A 34 6.65 -6.49 -6.51
C ALA A 34 6.46 -5.03 -6.12
N VAL A 35 7.04 -4.61 -5.00
CA VAL A 35 7.11 -3.20 -4.60
C VAL A 35 8.58 -2.78 -4.67
N LEU A 36 8.87 -1.77 -5.49
CA LEU A 36 10.23 -1.24 -5.60
C LEU A 36 10.46 -0.12 -4.59
N VAL A 37 11.74 0.11 -4.25
CA VAL A 37 12.13 1.23 -3.39
C VAL A 37 11.61 2.53 -3.98
N PHE A 38 10.94 3.33 -3.16
CA PHE A 38 10.43 4.61 -3.61
C PHE A 38 11.58 5.58 -3.89
N GLU A 39 11.46 6.32 -4.98
CA GLU A 39 12.35 7.42 -5.27
C GLU A 39 12.21 8.51 -4.19
N ASN A 40 13.32 9.08 -3.76
CA ASN A 40 13.31 10.08 -2.70
C ASN A 40 13.89 11.42 -3.15
N GLU A 41 13.18 12.49 -2.79
CA GLU A 41 13.68 13.86 -2.88
C GLU A 41 13.42 14.57 -1.54
N GLY A 42 14.46 15.16 -0.94
CA GLY A 42 14.33 15.88 0.33
C GLY A 42 14.22 15.00 1.60
N ILE A 43 14.32 13.67 1.46
CA ILE A 43 14.51 12.71 2.56
C ILE A 43 15.73 11.83 2.29
N SER A 44 16.24 11.13 3.30
CA SER A 44 17.32 10.17 3.15
C SER A 44 16.87 8.87 2.47
N VAL A 45 17.83 8.13 1.91
CA VAL A 45 17.58 6.80 1.31
C VAL A 45 16.95 5.85 2.34
N LEU A 46 17.50 5.80 3.55
CA LEU A 46 16.98 4.97 4.64
C LEU A 46 15.54 5.32 5.01
N GLU A 47 15.20 6.62 5.04
CA GLU A 47 13.81 7.03 5.25
C GLU A 47 12.91 6.51 4.12
N SER A 48 13.36 6.57 2.87
CA SER A 48 12.60 6.05 1.74
C SER A 48 12.34 4.54 1.86
N GLU A 49 13.38 3.75 2.17
CA GLU A 49 13.26 2.31 2.38
C GLU A 49 12.24 1.98 3.49
N VAL A 50 12.32 2.68 4.62
CA VAL A 50 11.35 2.51 5.71
C VAL A 50 9.92 2.84 5.26
N LEU A 51 9.72 3.91 4.49
CA LEU A 51 8.40 4.29 3.99
C LEU A 51 7.87 3.29 2.96
N THR A 52 8.74 2.74 2.10
CA THR A 52 8.41 1.65 1.18
C THR A 52 8.01 0.38 1.93
N ASP A 53 8.72 0.01 3.00
CA ASP A 53 8.37 -1.12 3.84
C ASP A 53 7.01 -0.93 4.52
N GLN A 54 6.75 0.25 5.08
CA GLN A 54 5.44 0.57 5.66
C GLN A 54 4.32 0.48 4.62
N PHE A 55 4.57 0.95 3.40
CA PHE A 55 3.62 0.81 2.29
C PHE A 55 3.37 -0.66 1.95
N THR A 56 4.42 -1.47 1.85
CA THR A 56 4.34 -2.90 1.53
C THR A 56 3.51 -3.65 2.58
N ILE A 57 3.76 -3.38 3.87
CA ILE A 57 2.97 -3.94 4.98
C ILE A 57 1.51 -3.50 4.89
N ALA A 58 1.24 -2.22 4.61
CA ALA A 58 -0.13 -1.75 4.45
C ALA A 58 -0.84 -2.40 3.24
N LEU A 59 -0.11 -2.61 2.15
CA LEU A 59 -0.60 -3.28 0.95
C LEU A 59 -0.96 -4.74 1.22
N GLU A 60 -0.10 -5.47 1.94
CA GLU A 60 -0.38 -6.85 2.41
C GLU A 60 -1.67 -6.90 3.24
N ASN A 61 -1.86 -5.93 4.14
CA ASN A 61 -3.04 -5.83 4.99
C ASN A 61 -4.34 -5.60 4.20
N THR A 62 -4.26 -5.08 2.97
CA THR A 62 -5.44 -4.99 2.09
C THR A 62 -5.96 -6.36 1.67
N GLN A 63 -5.14 -7.41 1.73
CA GLN A 63 -5.44 -8.77 1.24
C GLN A 63 -5.89 -8.78 -0.23
N SER A 64 -5.43 -7.81 -1.03
CA SER A 64 -5.78 -7.69 -2.45
C SER A 64 -4.81 -8.43 -3.37
N VAL A 65 -3.67 -8.86 -2.83
CA VAL A 65 -2.57 -9.49 -3.58
C VAL A 65 -2.30 -10.90 -3.07
N GLY A 66 -2.14 -11.86 -3.97
CA GLY A 66 -1.81 -13.26 -3.68
C GLY A 66 -0.45 -13.43 -2.99
N ALA A 67 0.59 -12.90 -3.61
CA ALA A 67 1.97 -12.89 -3.13
C ALA A 67 2.63 -11.55 -3.47
N ILE A 68 3.32 -10.98 -2.48
CA ILE A 68 4.11 -9.75 -2.64
C ILE A 68 5.58 -10.13 -2.48
N VAL A 69 6.41 -9.70 -3.42
CA VAL A 69 7.86 -9.75 -3.31
C VAL A 69 8.31 -8.48 -2.58
N SER A 70 8.86 -8.64 -1.38
CA SER A 70 9.33 -7.52 -0.55
C SER A 70 10.60 -6.90 -1.14
N GLN A 71 10.90 -5.66 -0.74
CA GLN A 71 12.10 -4.95 -1.15
C GLN A 71 13.38 -5.75 -0.92
N GLU A 72 13.52 -6.40 0.23
CA GLU A 72 14.70 -7.22 0.57
C GLU A 72 14.91 -8.33 -0.47
N THR A 73 13.84 -9.05 -0.82
CA THR A 73 13.89 -10.10 -1.84
C THR A 73 14.15 -9.54 -3.25
N VAL A 74 13.59 -8.37 -3.57
CA VAL A 74 13.90 -7.70 -4.85
C VAL A 74 15.39 -7.39 -4.93
N LYS A 75 15.97 -6.80 -3.87
CA LYS A 75 17.39 -6.44 -3.81
C LYS A 75 18.30 -7.65 -3.96
N GLU A 76 18.03 -8.73 -3.23
CA GLU A 76 18.79 -9.98 -3.35
C GLU A 76 18.79 -10.52 -4.78
N ILE A 77 17.63 -10.55 -5.44
CA ILE A 77 17.51 -11.08 -6.81
C ILE A 77 18.23 -10.17 -7.83
N LEU A 78 18.19 -8.85 -7.65
CA LEU A 78 18.85 -7.90 -8.54
C LEU A 78 20.38 -7.93 -8.38
N GLU A 79 20.88 -8.02 -7.14
CA GLU A 79 22.31 -8.20 -6.84
C GLU A 79 22.86 -9.50 -7.46
N GLU A 80 22.11 -10.61 -7.40
CA GLU A 80 22.48 -11.87 -8.03
C GLU A 80 22.57 -11.81 -9.57
N ARG A 81 21.93 -10.82 -10.19
CA ARG A 81 21.80 -10.69 -11.65
C ARG A 81 22.68 -9.59 -12.24
N ASP A 82 23.56 -8.99 -11.43
CA ASP A 82 24.38 -7.82 -11.79
C ASP A 82 23.54 -6.66 -12.39
N VAL A 83 22.28 -6.53 -11.96
CA VAL A 83 21.42 -5.41 -12.37
C VAL A 83 21.76 -4.22 -11.48
N SER A 84 22.07 -3.08 -12.09
CA SER A 84 22.43 -1.86 -11.35
C SER A 84 21.26 -1.37 -10.47
N ASP A 85 21.58 -0.95 -9.24
CA ASP A 85 20.70 -0.27 -8.27
C ASP A 85 20.14 1.10 -8.75
N GLU A 86 20.01 1.33 -10.05
CA GLU A 86 19.34 2.54 -10.53
C GLU A 86 17.87 2.48 -10.12
N THR A 87 17.43 3.48 -9.36
CA THR A 87 16.04 3.59 -8.92
C THR A 87 15.14 3.53 -10.13
N CYS A 88 14.29 2.52 -10.15
CA CYS A 88 13.41 2.23 -11.26
C CYS A 88 12.19 3.16 -11.24
N THR A 89 12.22 4.23 -12.03
CA THR A 89 11.24 5.34 -11.92
C THR A 89 10.27 5.46 -13.08
N ASN A 90 10.34 4.56 -14.07
CA ASN A 90 9.47 4.58 -15.24
C ASN A 90 8.87 3.21 -15.51
N GLU A 91 7.82 3.19 -16.33
CA GLU A 91 7.04 2.00 -16.62
C GLU A 91 7.88 0.93 -17.34
N SER A 92 8.78 1.34 -18.24
CA SER A 92 9.64 0.42 -18.97
C SER A 92 10.56 -0.34 -18.04
N CYS A 93 11.15 0.35 -17.06
CA CYS A 93 12.01 -0.27 -16.07
C CYS A 93 11.20 -1.21 -15.16
N ALA A 94 10.01 -0.79 -14.71
CA ALA A 94 9.16 -1.61 -13.85
C ALA A 94 8.75 -2.92 -14.55
N VAL A 95 8.47 -2.86 -15.85
CA VAL A 95 8.19 -4.04 -16.68
C VAL A 95 9.40 -4.97 -16.79
N GLU A 96 10.61 -4.43 -16.96
CA GLU A 96 11.84 -5.23 -17.02
C GLU A 96 12.08 -5.98 -15.71
N ILE A 97 12.02 -5.27 -14.57
CA ILE A 97 12.17 -5.87 -13.25
C ILE A 97 11.03 -6.86 -12.97
N GLY A 98 9.79 -6.52 -13.33
CA GLY A 98 8.65 -7.40 -13.16
C GLY A 98 8.80 -8.74 -13.90
N ASN A 99 9.29 -8.70 -15.14
CA ASN A 99 9.60 -9.90 -15.92
C ASN A 99 10.73 -10.72 -15.30
N LEU A 100 11.77 -10.05 -14.76
CA LEU A 100 12.88 -10.72 -14.09
C LEU A 100 12.45 -11.46 -12.81
N LEU A 101 11.52 -10.85 -12.06
CA LEU A 101 10.96 -11.39 -10.83
C LEU A 101 9.82 -12.40 -11.07
N GLY A 102 9.25 -12.44 -12.27
CA GLY A 102 8.10 -13.29 -12.60
C GLY A 102 6.80 -12.86 -11.90
N VAL A 103 6.60 -11.55 -11.73
CA VAL A 103 5.39 -10.98 -11.14
C VAL A 103 4.47 -10.38 -12.20
N ASP A 104 3.16 -10.35 -11.94
CA ASP A 104 2.16 -9.82 -12.87
C ASP A 104 2.08 -8.29 -12.82
N HIS A 105 2.40 -7.71 -11.67
CA HIS A 105 2.32 -6.27 -11.41
C HIS A 105 3.54 -5.75 -10.64
N VAL A 106 3.85 -4.47 -10.82
CA VAL A 106 4.91 -3.79 -10.07
C VAL A 106 4.37 -2.45 -9.56
N VAL A 107 4.67 -2.13 -8.30
CA VAL A 107 4.44 -0.81 -7.73
C VAL A 107 5.74 -0.04 -7.75
N ILE A 108 5.70 1.13 -8.40
CA ILE A 108 6.73 2.16 -8.28
C ILE A 108 6.13 3.35 -7.54
N GLY A 109 6.98 4.17 -6.93
CA GLY A 109 6.51 5.36 -6.25
C GLY A 109 7.62 6.34 -5.94
N SER A 110 7.23 7.53 -5.50
CA SER A 110 8.12 8.59 -5.08
C SER A 110 7.63 9.26 -3.79
N VAL A 111 8.58 9.74 -3.00
CA VAL A 111 8.38 10.54 -1.80
C VAL A 111 9.20 11.82 -1.91
N ILE A 112 8.52 12.95 -1.98
CA ILE A 112 9.13 14.28 -2.11
C ILE A 112 8.82 15.10 -0.87
N LYS A 113 9.84 15.59 -0.18
CA LYS A 113 9.72 16.53 0.94
C LYS A 113 10.12 17.94 0.51
N ALA A 114 9.18 18.88 0.60
CA ALA A 114 9.38 20.30 0.35
C ALA A 114 8.95 21.13 1.57
N GLY A 115 9.93 21.50 2.40
CA GLY A 115 9.67 22.14 3.70
C GLY A 115 8.96 21.17 4.64
N GLU A 116 7.75 21.52 5.07
CA GLU A 116 6.88 20.69 5.93
C GLU A 116 5.91 19.80 5.13
N TRP A 117 5.91 19.91 3.80
CA TRP A 117 5.04 19.12 2.94
C TRP A 117 5.75 17.86 2.45
N PHE A 118 5.04 16.74 2.53
CA PHE A 118 5.37 15.48 1.91
C PHE A 118 4.38 15.21 0.78
N THR A 119 4.89 14.89 -0.40
CA THR A 119 4.10 14.40 -1.53
C THR A 119 4.51 12.97 -1.79
N MET A 120 3.52 12.09 -1.84
CA MET A 120 3.71 10.70 -2.19
C MET A 120 2.87 10.36 -3.39
N GLU A 121 3.47 9.66 -4.35
CA GLU A 121 2.80 9.20 -5.55
C GLU A 121 3.20 7.75 -5.79
N VAL A 122 2.21 6.89 -6.05
CA VAL A 122 2.41 5.47 -6.30
C VAL A 122 1.63 5.06 -7.54
N ASP A 123 2.31 4.32 -8.41
CA ASP A 123 1.76 3.78 -9.65
C ASP A 123 1.81 2.26 -9.62
N LEU A 124 0.67 1.64 -9.88
CA LEU A 124 0.56 0.21 -10.12
C LEU A 124 0.66 -0.04 -11.61
N ILE A 125 1.65 -0.83 -12.02
CA ILE A 125 1.95 -1.13 -13.42
C ILE A 125 1.65 -2.59 -13.70
N SER A 126 0.97 -2.86 -14.81
CA SER A 126 0.80 -4.22 -15.34
C SER A 126 2.02 -4.59 -16.16
N VAL A 127 2.69 -5.69 -15.81
CA VAL A 127 3.86 -6.20 -16.55
C VAL A 127 3.47 -6.69 -17.94
N GLU A 128 2.28 -7.30 -18.06
CA GLU A 128 1.75 -7.80 -19.34
C GLU A 128 1.53 -6.67 -20.36
N THR A 129 0.94 -5.56 -19.92
CA THR A 129 0.56 -4.45 -20.83
C THR A 129 1.57 -3.30 -20.85
N GLY A 130 2.48 -3.25 -19.88
CA GLY A 130 3.42 -2.16 -19.66
C GLY A 130 2.78 -0.81 -19.36
N SER A 131 1.54 -0.81 -18.86
CA SER A 131 0.75 0.39 -18.61
C SER A 131 0.43 0.55 -17.13
N VAL A 132 0.29 1.81 -16.69
CA VAL A 132 -0.23 2.15 -15.36
C VAL A 132 -1.71 1.78 -15.29
N VAL A 133 -2.07 0.86 -14.38
CA VAL A 133 -3.45 0.43 -14.16
C VAL A 133 -4.15 1.29 -13.11
N GLU A 134 -3.40 1.76 -12.10
CA GLU A 134 -3.89 2.64 -11.04
C GLU A 134 -2.77 3.57 -10.59
N SER A 135 -3.13 4.81 -10.26
CA SER A 135 -2.21 5.82 -9.73
C SER A 135 -2.87 6.53 -8.56
N ARG A 136 -2.15 6.70 -7.46
CA ARG A 136 -2.64 7.45 -6.29
C ARG A 136 -1.59 8.42 -5.79
N LYS A 137 -2.07 9.57 -5.33
CA LYS A 137 -1.25 10.62 -4.77
C LYS A 137 -1.77 11.03 -3.39
N SER A 138 -0.87 11.23 -2.44
CA SER A 138 -1.15 11.83 -1.14
C SER A 138 -0.30 13.09 -0.96
N LEU A 139 -0.89 14.13 -0.38
CA LEU A 139 -0.21 15.34 0.04
C LEU A 139 -0.43 15.48 1.54
N TYR A 140 0.66 15.52 2.29
CA TYR A 140 0.64 15.59 3.74
C TYR A 140 1.48 16.76 4.24
N ASN A 141 0.97 17.49 5.22
CA ASN A 141 1.71 18.53 5.92
C ASN A 141 1.70 18.20 7.40
N GLY A 142 2.86 17.89 7.95
CA GLY A 142 2.98 17.56 9.37
C GLY A 142 4.21 16.75 9.69
N ASP A 143 4.17 16.13 10.86
CA ASP A 143 5.26 15.36 11.42
C ASP A 143 5.44 14.01 10.68
N PRO A 144 6.68 13.51 10.52
CA PRO A 144 6.95 12.23 9.87
C PRO A 144 6.13 11.04 10.39
N ASN A 145 5.68 11.03 11.65
CA ASN A 145 4.84 9.95 12.15
C ASN A 145 3.46 9.90 11.49
N GLY A 146 2.86 11.05 11.16
CA GLY A 146 1.58 11.08 10.45
C GLY A 146 1.70 10.64 8.99
N LEU A 147 2.91 10.73 8.41
CA LEU A 147 3.18 10.23 7.06
C LEU A 147 2.98 8.72 6.97
N ILE A 148 3.30 7.96 8.01
CA ILE A 148 3.08 6.50 8.04
C ILE A 148 1.58 6.17 7.93
N THR A 149 0.73 6.93 8.62
CA THR A 149 -0.73 6.79 8.51
C THR A 149 -1.21 7.09 7.09
N GLU A 150 -0.68 8.16 6.47
CA GLU A 150 -1.02 8.52 5.08
C GLU A 150 -0.57 7.47 4.07
N ILE A 151 0.59 6.85 4.28
CA ILE A 151 1.09 5.70 3.49
C ILE A 151 0.12 4.54 3.57
N GLY A 152 -0.34 4.22 4.79
CA GLY A 152 -1.34 3.19 5.00
C GLY A 152 -2.58 3.48 4.16
N LEU A 153 -3.16 4.67 4.30
CA LEU A 153 -4.34 5.08 3.54
C LEU A 153 -4.11 5.04 2.02
N LEU A 154 -2.92 5.44 1.56
CA LEU A 154 -2.54 5.42 0.16
C LEU A 154 -2.55 4.00 -0.42
N ALA A 155 -2.02 3.01 0.32
CA ALA A 155 -2.03 1.60 -0.09
C ALA A 155 -3.46 1.04 -0.23
N TRP A 156 -4.35 1.33 0.73
CA TRP A 156 -5.77 0.93 0.66
C TRP A 156 -6.48 1.58 -0.54
N ASN A 157 -6.23 2.87 -0.77
CA ASN A 157 -6.78 3.61 -1.89
C ASN A 157 -6.28 3.12 -3.24
N LEU A 158 -5.00 2.71 -3.34
CA LEU A 158 -4.42 2.12 -4.57
C LEU A 158 -5.14 0.83 -4.94
N MET A 159 -5.49 0.02 -3.93
CA MET A 159 -6.26 -1.21 -4.12
C MET A 159 -7.77 -1.00 -4.27
N ASN A 160 -8.24 0.26 -4.37
CA ASN A 160 -9.66 0.61 -4.43
C ASN A 160 -10.48 0.03 -3.26
N LYS A 161 -9.86 -0.12 -2.08
CA LYS A 161 -10.51 -0.60 -0.87
C LYS A 161 -10.80 0.53 0.10
N ILE A 162 -11.85 0.37 0.88
CA ILE A 162 -12.17 1.27 1.98
C ILE A 162 -11.14 1.05 3.09
N SER A 163 -10.45 2.11 3.49
CA SER A 163 -9.48 2.06 4.58
C SER A 163 -10.13 1.65 5.91
N PRO A 164 -9.45 0.84 6.73
CA PRO A 164 -9.90 0.49 8.07
C PRO A 164 -10.20 1.72 8.92
N GLN A 165 -11.27 1.63 9.72
CA GLN A 165 -11.70 2.69 10.61
C GLN A 165 -10.58 3.13 11.58
N SER A 166 -9.74 2.19 12.03
CA SER A 166 -8.59 2.50 12.89
C SER A 166 -7.58 3.45 12.24
N LEU A 167 -7.30 3.33 10.93
CA LEU A 167 -6.40 4.24 10.23
C LEU A 167 -7.02 5.63 10.06
N LEU A 168 -8.34 5.70 9.86
CA LEU A 168 -9.06 6.96 9.78
C LEU A 168 -9.09 7.70 11.13
N GLU A 169 -9.26 6.94 12.21
CA GLU A 169 -9.21 7.47 13.58
C GLU A 169 -7.81 7.97 13.94
N GLU A 170 -6.77 7.21 13.60
CA GLU A 170 -5.37 7.62 13.78
C GLU A 170 -5.05 8.91 13.02
N LYS A 171 -5.49 9.02 11.76
CA LYS A 171 -5.34 10.25 10.97
C LYS A 171 -6.02 11.44 11.66
N ALA A 172 -7.27 11.27 12.10
CA ALA A 172 -8.00 12.33 12.77
C ALA A 172 -7.37 12.75 14.11
N GLU A 173 -6.74 11.82 14.82
CA GLU A 173 -5.95 12.11 16.02
C GLU A 173 -4.71 12.93 15.68
N LYS A 174 -3.92 12.50 14.68
CA LYS A 174 -2.71 13.21 14.24
C LYS A 174 -2.99 14.62 13.74
N GLU A 175 -4.07 14.80 12.99
CA GLU A 175 -4.52 16.13 12.54
C GLU A 175 -4.86 17.05 13.73
N ARG A 176 -5.52 16.51 14.77
CA ARG A 176 -5.86 17.27 15.98
C ARG A 176 -4.61 17.64 16.79
N GLU A 177 -3.66 16.71 16.93
CA GLU A 177 -2.38 16.98 17.59
C GLU A 177 -1.61 18.09 16.87
N ALA A 178 -1.56 18.05 15.54
CA ALA A 178 -0.89 19.06 14.72
C ALA A 178 -1.56 20.45 14.88
N GLN A 179 -2.90 20.50 14.90
CA GLN A 179 -3.64 21.75 15.14
C GLN A 179 -3.33 22.34 16.51
N LEU A 180 -3.37 21.51 17.57
CA LEU A 180 -3.06 21.96 18.93
C LEU A 180 -1.63 22.52 19.03
N LEU A 181 -0.66 21.85 18.41
CA LEU A 181 0.72 22.30 18.40
C LEU A 181 0.89 23.62 17.62
N ALA A 182 0.19 23.78 16.51
CA ALA A 182 0.19 25.02 15.74
C ALA A 182 -0.39 26.19 16.54
N GLU A 183 -1.50 25.98 17.26
CA GLU A 183 -2.10 26.97 18.16
C GLU A 183 -1.14 27.36 19.30
N GLN A 184 -0.47 26.38 19.91
CA GLN A 184 0.52 26.62 20.97
C GLN A 184 1.70 27.45 20.46
N ARG A 185 2.27 27.09 19.31
CA ARG A 185 3.38 27.83 18.68
C ARG A 185 2.97 29.27 18.32
N ALA A 186 1.75 29.45 17.81
CA ALA A 186 1.24 30.79 17.50
C ALA A 186 1.04 31.64 18.77
N ALA A 187 0.54 31.05 19.85
CA ALA A 187 0.36 31.73 21.12
C ALA A 187 1.71 32.10 21.78
N GLU A 188 2.72 31.24 21.67
CA GLU A 188 4.08 31.50 22.15
C GLU A 188 4.74 32.64 21.36
N ALA A 189 4.71 32.59 20.02
CA ALA A 189 5.25 33.65 19.17
C ALA A 189 4.59 35.02 19.43
N ALA A 190 3.27 35.03 19.70
CA ALA A 190 2.56 36.25 20.07
C ALA A 190 2.97 36.81 21.44
N ARG A 191 3.38 35.96 22.39
CA ARG A 191 3.91 36.39 23.69
C ARG A 191 5.33 36.93 23.57
N GLU A 192 6.17 36.32 22.74
CA GLU A 192 7.54 36.80 22.51
C GLU A 192 7.58 38.15 21.77
N ALA A 193 6.54 38.45 20.97
CA ALA A 193 6.40 39.71 20.25
C ALA A 193 5.82 40.87 21.09
N ALA A 194 5.39 40.62 22.33
CA ALA A 194 4.74 41.59 23.23
C ALA A 194 5.68 42.09 24.33
#